data_AF-A0A520KYJ5-F1
#
_entry.id   AF-A0A520KYJ5-F1
#
_cell.length_a   1.000
_cell.length_b   1.000
_cell.length_c   1.000
_cell.angle_alpha   90.00
_cell.angle_beta   90.00
_cell.angle_gamma   90.00
#
_symmetry.space_group_name_H-M   'P 1'
#
loop_
_entity.id
_entity.type
_entity.pdbx_description
1 polymer ?
#
loop_
_entity_poly.entity_id
_entity_poly.type
_entity_poly.pdbx_seq_one_letter_code
_entity_poly.pdbx_strand_id
1 'polypeptide(L)'
;MIEPKKGDKMKRGAMTILGIIAFVLMALVAVNLLNQEGTIKEEIPEYKIDGKTDISVPHATRLSYSIVVKPGISEKEVKLVAEDVVNKAKKYMKFNGLVIFMHDREEDIDKSYTIAKVGYLPYGEWSKDTEIRAGDYSKHKFVYDIKKKVTDPNIERPTEREFEIYDRCSSLLYEYHMTLPDVSTLSKGETVELAREIVKREEGIAKQVAEEYDITVEEVLKIYRDVVLWQLY
;
A
#
# COMPACT_ATOMS: atom_id res chain seq x y z
N MET A 1 79.94 28.86 25.25
CA MET A 1 78.54 29.16 25.60
C MET A 1 77.95 30.02 24.50
N ILE A 2 77.00 29.48 23.72
CA ILE A 2 76.27 30.24 22.70
C ILE A 2 74.86 30.45 23.26
N GLU A 3 74.53 31.69 23.60
CA GLU A 3 73.17 32.06 23.98
C GLU A 3 72.24 32.01 22.75
N PRO A 4 71.05 31.38 22.85
CA PRO A 4 70.11 31.36 21.74
C PRO A 4 69.44 32.73 21.55
N LYS A 5 69.50 33.25 20.32
CA LYS A 5 68.91 34.54 19.90
C LYS A 5 67.40 34.60 20.17
N LYS A 6 66.99 35.69 20.83
CA LYS A 6 65.62 36.06 21.25
C LYS A 6 64.55 36.05 20.12
N GLY A 7 64.94 36.01 18.85
CA GLY A 7 64.05 36.00 17.67
C GLY A 7 63.46 34.63 17.29
N ASP A 8 64.01 33.53 17.81
CA ASP A 8 63.59 32.17 17.41
C ASP A 8 62.37 31.66 18.21
N LYS A 9 62.16 32.18 19.43
CA LYS A 9 60.98 31.86 20.26
C LYS A 9 59.69 32.46 19.73
N MET A 10 59.75 33.65 19.14
CA MET A 10 58.56 34.39 18.70
C MET A 10 57.96 33.81 17.40
N LYS A 11 58.82 33.33 16.47
CA LYS A 11 58.37 32.61 15.27
C LYS A 11 57.77 31.24 15.59
N ARG A 12 58.33 30.51 16.57
CA ARG A 12 57.75 29.23 17.02
C ARG A 12 56.38 29.44 17.67
N GLY A 13 56.23 30.43 18.57
CA GLY A 13 54.95 30.73 19.21
C GLY A 13 53.83 31.09 18.23
N ALA A 14 54.11 31.94 17.23
CA ALA A 14 53.13 32.31 16.21
C ALA A 14 52.77 31.13 15.29
N MET A 15 53.74 30.27 14.95
CA MET A 15 53.53 29.08 14.13
C MET A 15 52.74 27.99 14.88
N THR A 16 52.93 27.86 16.20
CA THR A 16 52.13 26.98 17.06
C THR A 16 50.68 27.47 17.21
N ILE A 17 50.48 28.79 17.38
CA ILE A 17 49.13 29.39 17.48
C ILE A 17 48.36 29.25 16.16
N LEU A 18 49.00 29.50 15.01
CA LEU A 18 48.40 29.28 13.69
C LEU A 18 48.06 27.80 13.45
N GLY A 19 48.91 26.87 13.89
CA GLY A 19 48.65 25.44 13.81
C GLY A 19 47.44 25.00 14.65
N ILE A 20 47.30 25.55 15.86
CA ILE A 20 46.13 25.28 16.73
C ILE A 20 44.85 25.83 16.11
N ILE A 21 44.88 27.05 15.57
CA ILE A 21 43.71 27.65 14.91
C ILE A 21 43.29 26.84 13.68
N ALA A 22 44.24 26.39 12.85
CA ALA A 22 43.95 25.55 11.69
C ALA A 22 43.38 24.19 12.09
N PHE A 23 43.87 23.60 13.18
CA PHE A 23 43.35 22.33 13.70
C PHE A 23 41.93 22.48 14.26
N VAL A 24 41.64 23.57 14.98
CA VAL A 24 40.30 23.87 15.49
C VAL A 24 39.32 24.14 14.35
N LEU A 25 39.74 24.85 13.30
CA LEU A 25 38.95 25.07 12.09
C LEU A 25 38.66 23.76 11.34
N MET A 26 39.65 22.88 11.19
CA MET A 26 39.43 21.55 10.61
C MET A 26 38.51 20.68 11.47
N ALA A 27 38.64 20.74 12.80
CA ALA A 27 37.75 20.03 13.72
C ALA A 27 36.31 20.57 13.64
N LEU A 28 36.12 21.89 13.54
CA LEU A 28 34.81 22.51 13.34
C LEU A 28 34.19 22.14 11.98
N VAL A 29 34.99 22.12 10.91
CA VAL A 29 34.53 21.67 9.60
C VAL A 29 34.20 20.17 9.62
N ALA A 30 35.00 19.34 10.28
CA ALA A 30 34.74 17.91 10.45
C ALA A 30 33.47 17.67 11.28
N VAL A 31 33.25 18.42 12.36
CA VAL A 31 32.02 18.35 13.17
C VAL A 31 30.80 18.82 12.36
N ASN A 32 30.92 19.87 11.54
CA ASN A 32 29.84 20.28 10.64
C ASN A 32 29.57 19.27 9.51
N LEU A 33 30.61 18.58 9.01
CA LEU A 33 30.47 17.49 8.03
C LEU A 33 29.86 16.23 8.66
N LEU A 34 30.16 15.95 9.93
CA LEU A 34 29.59 14.83 10.70
C LEU A 34 28.16 15.12 11.19
N ASN A 35 27.82 16.38 11.45
CA ASN A 35 26.48 16.83 11.82
C ASN A 35 25.56 17.10 10.62
N GLN A 36 26.05 16.90 9.39
CA GLN A 36 25.13 16.59 8.30
C GLN A 36 24.63 15.17 8.51
N GLU A 37 23.68 15.01 9.45
CA GLU A 37 22.70 13.96 9.34
C GLU A 37 22.06 14.14 7.97
N GLY A 38 22.56 13.39 6.99
CA GLY A 38 21.86 13.21 5.73
C GLY A 38 20.48 12.73 6.11
N THR A 39 19.50 13.62 6.07
CA THR A 39 18.10 13.24 6.04
C THR A 39 18.00 12.42 4.76
N ILE A 40 18.08 11.09 4.90
CA ILE A 40 17.78 10.18 3.81
C ILE A 40 16.33 10.49 3.50
N LYS A 41 16.11 11.28 2.46
CA LYS A 41 14.77 11.61 1.99
C LYS A 41 14.19 10.27 1.56
N GLU A 42 13.29 9.75 2.38
CA GLU A 42 12.68 8.46 2.12
C GLU A 42 12.00 8.52 0.76
N GLU A 43 12.43 7.62 -0.12
CA GLU A 43 11.93 7.57 -1.48
C GLU A 43 10.51 6.98 -1.44
N ILE A 44 9.56 7.69 -2.03
CA ILE A 44 8.19 7.21 -2.15
C ILE A 44 8.22 6.09 -3.21
N PRO A 45 7.78 4.87 -2.87
CA PRO A 45 7.70 3.78 -3.83
C PRO A 45 6.88 4.16 -5.06
N GLU A 46 7.20 3.54 -6.19
CA GLU A 46 6.38 3.67 -7.39
C GLU A 46 4.99 3.06 -7.17
N TYR A 47 3.97 3.74 -7.68
CA TYR A 47 2.59 3.29 -7.67
C TYR A 47 1.82 3.91 -8.84
N LYS A 48 0.75 3.23 -9.25
CA LYS A 48 -0.17 3.66 -10.30
C LYS A 48 -1.53 3.98 -9.69
N ILE A 49 -2.10 5.15 -10.01
CA ILE A 49 -3.51 5.42 -9.71
C ILE A 49 -4.32 4.90 -10.89
N ASP A 50 -5.14 3.89 -10.65
CA ASP A 50 -5.91 3.23 -11.70
C ASP A 50 -7.38 3.65 -11.69
N GLY A 51 -7.95 3.84 -10.49
CA GLY A 51 -9.34 4.27 -10.30
C GLY A 51 -9.46 5.57 -9.50
N LYS A 52 -10.35 6.47 -9.93
CA LYS A 52 -10.82 7.61 -9.13
C LYS A 52 -12.34 7.70 -9.23
N THR A 53 -13.01 7.51 -8.11
CA THR A 53 -14.47 7.49 -8.03
C THR A 53 -14.95 8.58 -7.08
N ASP A 54 -15.91 9.36 -7.55
CA ASP A 54 -16.68 10.25 -6.69
C ASP A 54 -17.71 9.42 -5.92
N ILE A 55 -17.57 9.38 -4.60
CA ILE A 55 -18.46 8.66 -3.68
C ILE A 55 -19.15 9.64 -2.72
N SER A 56 -19.31 10.89 -3.16
CA SER A 56 -19.89 11.97 -2.37
C SER A 56 -21.31 11.68 -1.94
N VAL A 57 -21.66 12.21 -0.76
CA VAL A 57 -23.01 12.17 -0.20
C VAL A 57 -23.54 13.60 -0.10
N PRO A 58 -24.85 13.82 0.13
CA PRO A 58 -25.35 15.16 0.38
C PRO A 58 -24.52 15.86 1.46
N HIS A 59 -24.04 17.06 1.14
CA HIS A 59 -23.25 17.93 2.02
C HIS A 59 -21.82 17.47 2.35
N ALA A 60 -21.28 16.43 1.69
CA ALA A 60 -19.86 16.10 1.82
C ALA A 60 -19.27 15.51 0.53
N THR A 61 -18.14 16.09 0.11
CA THR A 61 -17.34 15.60 -1.02
C THR A 61 -16.46 14.45 -0.56
N ARG A 62 -16.68 13.24 -1.09
CA ARG A 62 -15.90 12.05 -0.77
C ARG A 62 -15.26 11.47 -2.02
N LEU A 63 -14.01 11.06 -1.88
CA LEU A 63 -13.24 10.46 -2.96
C LEU A 63 -12.84 9.03 -2.61
N SER A 64 -12.83 8.16 -3.62
CA SER A 64 -12.27 6.81 -3.55
C SER A 64 -11.22 6.66 -4.63
N TYR A 65 -9.99 6.31 -4.24
CA TYR A 65 -8.88 6.08 -5.16
C TYR A 65 -8.48 4.60 -5.08
N SER A 66 -8.42 3.91 -6.21
CA SER A 66 -7.83 2.58 -6.32
C SER A 66 -6.44 2.71 -6.92
N ILE A 67 -5.44 2.18 -6.23
CA ILE A 67 -4.03 2.27 -6.65
C ILE A 67 -3.38 0.89 -6.65
N VAL A 68 -2.39 0.72 -7.52
CA VAL A 68 -1.54 -0.46 -7.58
C VAL A 68 -0.14 -0.10 -7.11
N VAL A 69 0.38 -0.88 -6.18
CA VAL A 69 1.71 -0.75 -5.60
C VAL A 69 2.53 -2.01 -5.90
N LYS A 70 3.86 -1.92 -5.76
CA LYS A 70 4.72 -3.09 -5.95
C LYS A 70 4.37 -4.22 -4.95
N PRO A 71 4.49 -5.50 -5.36
CA PRO A 71 4.42 -6.63 -4.43
C PRO A 71 5.45 -6.51 -3.31
N GLY A 72 5.09 -6.98 -2.10
CA GLY A 72 6.00 -6.98 -0.95
C GLY A 72 6.30 -5.58 -0.37
N ILE A 73 5.46 -4.59 -0.66
CA ILE A 73 5.53 -3.27 -0.03
C ILE A 73 5.47 -3.39 1.50
N SER A 74 6.30 -2.63 2.21
CA SER A 74 6.31 -2.59 3.67
C SER A 74 5.23 -1.66 4.25
N GLU A 75 4.89 -1.83 5.53
CA GLU A 75 3.95 -0.95 6.23
C GLU A 75 4.38 0.54 6.17
N LYS A 76 5.69 0.80 6.27
CA LYS A 76 6.25 2.14 6.17
C LYS A 76 6.02 2.74 4.78
N GLU A 77 6.27 1.96 3.74
CA GLU A 77 6.06 2.35 2.35
C GLU A 77 4.57 2.59 2.04
N VAL A 78 3.66 1.78 2.60
CA VAL A 78 2.20 2.02 2.52
C VAL A 78 1.84 3.41 3.05
N LYS A 79 2.41 3.82 4.18
CA LYS A 79 2.17 5.15 4.76
C LYS A 79 2.69 6.27 3.85
N LEU A 80 3.91 6.13 3.33
CA LEU A 80 4.50 7.09 2.39
C LEU A 80 3.66 7.25 1.12
N VAL A 81 3.21 6.15 0.53
CA VAL A 81 2.33 6.17 -0.65
C VAL A 81 0.99 6.83 -0.34
N ALA A 82 0.36 6.49 0.79
CA ALA A 82 -0.91 7.09 1.20
C ALA A 82 -0.81 8.62 1.37
N GLU A 83 0.27 9.09 2.01
CA GLU A 83 0.54 10.51 2.19
C GLU A 83 0.74 11.23 0.85
N ASP A 84 1.51 10.65 -0.07
CA ASP A 84 1.72 11.22 -1.39
C ASP A 84 0.42 11.27 -2.20
N VAL A 85 -0.39 10.21 -2.19
CA VAL A 85 -1.71 10.19 -2.85
C VAL A 85 -2.62 11.27 -2.29
N VAL A 86 -2.71 11.41 -0.96
CA VAL A 86 -3.49 12.48 -0.31
C VAL A 86 -2.97 13.85 -0.75
N ASN A 87 -1.66 14.07 -0.78
CA ASN A 87 -1.07 15.34 -1.19
C ASN A 87 -1.35 15.66 -2.66
N LYS A 88 -1.34 14.66 -3.55
CA LYS A 88 -1.75 14.81 -4.95
C LYS A 88 -3.24 15.13 -5.06
N ALA A 89 -4.09 14.45 -4.30
CA ALA A 89 -5.54 14.70 -4.30
C ALA A 89 -5.86 16.12 -3.82
N LYS A 90 -5.22 16.60 -2.74
CA LYS A 90 -5.36 17.97 -2.21
C LYS A 90 -5.04 19.06 -3.23
N LYS A 91 -4.03 18.82 -4.09
CA LYS A 91 -3.65 19.75 -5.16
C LYS A 91 -4.67 19.77 -6.30
N TYR A 92 -5.36 18.64 -6.52
CA TYR A 92 -6.33 18.49 -7.59
C TYR A 92 -7.70 19.07 -7.21
N MET A 93 -8.22 18.75 -6.02
CA MET A 93 -9.52 19.24 -5.56
C MET A 93 -9.63 19.28 -4.04
N LYS A 94 -10.54 20.12 -3.55
CA LYS A 94 -10.95 20.12 -2.14
C LYS A 94 -11.95 18.99 -1.91
N PHE A 95 -11.81 18.30 -0.79
CA PHE A 95 -12.69 17.19 -0.40
C PHE A 95 -12.85 17.15 1.13
N ASN A 96 -13.90 16.47 1.60
CA ASN A 96 -14.16 16.20 3.01
C ASN A 96 -13.47 14.91 3.45
N GLY A 97 -13.54 13.84 2.67
CA GLY A 97 -12.85 12.57 2.97
C GLY A 97 -12.31 11.89 1.73
N LEU A 98 -11.22 11.14 1.89
CA LEU A 98 -10.63 10.32 0.84
C LEU A 98 -10.36 8.92 1.41
N VAL A 99 -10.72 7.88 0.67
CA VAL A 99 -10.23 6.52 0.89
C VAL A 99 -9.35 6.08 -0.26
N ILE A 100 -8.29 5.37 0.08
CA ILE A 100 -7.35 4.76 -0.84
C ILE A 100 -7.45 3.26 -0.65
N PHE A 101 -7.80 2.53 -1.71
CA PHE A 101 -7.71 1.08 -1.79
C PHE A 101 -6.42 0.73 -2.52
N MET A 102 -5.52 0.04 -1.83
CA MET A 102 -4.22 -0.37 -2.36
C MET A 102 -4.25 -1.84 -2.75
N HIS A 103 -3.79 -2.12 -3.96
CA HIS A 103 -3.71 -3.46 -4.54
C HIS A 103 -2.26 -3.74 -4.97
N ASP A 104 -1.87 -5.01 -4.96
CA ASP A 104 -0.57 -5.48 -5.47
C ASP A 104 -0.64 -6.00 -6.91
N ARG A 105 -1.85 -6.05 -7.48
CA ARG A 105 -2.15 -6.54 -8.83
C ARG A 105 -3.20 -5.65 -9.49
N GLU A 106 -3.07 -5.41 -10.80
CA GLU A 106 -4.07 -4.64 -11.55
C GLU A 106 -5.40 -5.42 -11.66
N GLU A 107 -5.34 -6.75 -11.75
CA GLU A 107 -6.52 -7.62 -11.88
C GLU A 107 -7.45 -7.61 -10.65
N ASP A 108 -7.00 -7.03 -9.54
CA ASP A 108 -7.73 -6.99 -8.27
C ASP A 108 -8.38 -5.64 -7.96
N ILE A 109 -8.27 -4.63 -8.85
CA ILE A 109 -8.77 -3.26 -8.60
C ILE A 109 -10.29 -3.19 -8.39
N ASP A 110 -11.05 -3.99 -9.12
CA ASP A 110 -12.52 -4.04 -9.01
C ASP A 110 -12.99 -4.93 -7.85
N LYS A 111 -12.05 -5.53 -7.11
CA LYS A 111 -12.29 -6.37 -5.93
C LYS A 111 -11.99 -5.58 -4.66
N SER A 112 -12.01 -6.26 -3.51
CA SER A 112 -11.54 -5.67 -2.26
C SER A 112 -10.05 -5.33 -2.33
N TYR A 113 -9.58 -4.37 -1.51
CA TYR A 113 -8.14 -4.09 -1.37
C TYR A 113 -7.37 -5.34 -0.94
N THR A 114 -6.22 -5.55 -1.56
CA THR A 114 -5.33 -6.67 -1.23
C THR A 114 -4.14 -6.25 -0.38
N ILE A 115 -3.80 -4.95 -0.28
CA ILE A 115 -2.66 -4.46 0.53
C ILE A 115 -3.14 -3.65 1.73
N ALA A 116 -3.86 -2.57 1.47
CA ALA A 116 -4.32 -1.68 2.53
C ALA A 116 -5.53 -0.87 2.09
N LYS A 117 -6.38 -0.54 3.07
CA LYS A 117 -7.39 0.48 2.96
C LYS A 117 -6.98 1.63 3.87
N VAL A 118 -6.77 2.81 3.28
CA VAL A 118 -6.32 3.99 4.01
C VAL A 118 -7.35 5.10 3.88
N GLY A 119 -7.95 5.48 5.00
CA GLY A 119 -8.83 6.65 5.08
C GLY A 119 -8.05 7.89 5.48
N TYR A 120 -8.24 9.01 4.78
CA TYR A 120 -7.86 10.34 5.23
C TYR A 120 -9.15 11.10 5.54
N LEU A 121 -9.55 11.07 6.81
CA LEU A 121 -10.90 11.40 7.26
C LEU A 121 -10.88 12.41 8.42
N PRO A 122 -11.83 13.35 8.48
CA PRO A 122 -11.98 14.24 9.63
C PRO A 122 -12.24 13.44 10.90
N TYR A 123 -11.44 13.74 11.93
CA TYR A 123 -11.40 13.05 13.21
C TYR A 123 -11.07 11.53 13.14
N GLY A 124 -10.84 10.99 11.94
CA GLY A 124 -10.67 9.56 11.67
C GLY A 124 -11.98 8.82 11.35
N GLU A 125 -13.08 9.53 11.10
CA GLU A 125 -14.40 8.90 10.97
C GLU A 125 -15.17 9.43 9.74
N TRP A 126 -15.79 8.53 8.98
CA TRP A 126 -16.64 8.90 7.86
C TRP A 126 -17.90 9.66 8.27
N SER A 127 -18.44 9.38 9.46
CA SER A 127 -19.63 10.05 10.01
C SER A 127 -19.43 11.54 10.30
N LYS A 128 -18.17 12.01 10.30
CA LYS A 128 -17.77 13.36 10.71
C LYS A 128 -17.44 14.29 9.54
N ASP A 129 -17.65 13.83 8.32
CA ASP A 129 -17.24 14.53 7.12
C ASP A 129 -18.10 15.74 6.76
N THR A 130 -19.36 15.76 7.20
CA THR A 130 -20.26 16.92 7.09
C THR A 130 -20.01 17.98 8.16
N GLU A 131 -19.21 17.69 9.20
CA GLU A 131 -18.90 18.62 10.30
C GLU A 131 -17.81 19.63 9.94
N ILE A 132 -17.10 19.42 8.84
CA ILE A 132 -16.04 20.30 8.36
C ILE A 132 -16.27 20.68 6.90
N ARG A 133 -15.72 21.82 6.47
CA ARG A 133 -15.79 22.22 5.06
C ARG A 133 -14.76 21.44 4.24
N ALA A 134 -15.11 21.06 3.02
CA ALA A 134 -14.16 20.54 2.05
C ALA A 134 -12.91 21.44 1.95
N GLY A 135 -11.73 20.83 2.07
CA GLY A 135 -10.45 21.54 2.06
C GLY A 135 -9.96 22.05 3.42
N ASP A 136 -10.75 21.95 4.50
CA ASP A 136 -10.23 22.09 5.87
C ASP A 136 -9.68 20.75 6.34
N TYR A 137 -8.36 20.62 6.29
CA TYR A 137 -7.66 19.38 6.64
C TYR A 137 -7.14 19.35 8.09
N SER A 138 -7.45 20.35 8.90
CA SER A 138 -6.85 20.56 10.23
C SER A 138 -7.22 19.48 11.26
N LYS A 139 -8.31 18.75 11.01
CA LYS A 139 -8.82 17.67 11.88
C LYS A 139 -8.71 16.29 11.26
N HIS A 140 -8.14 16.18 10.05
CA HIS A 140 -8.01 14.89 9.39
C HIS A 140 -6.99 14.01 10.07
N LYS A 141 -7.29 12.72 10.07
CA LYS A 141 -6.39 11.66 10.49
C LYS A 141 -6.30 10.63 9.40
N PHE A 142 -5.13 10.01 9.31
CA PHE A 142 -4.99 8.75 8.59
C PHE A 142 -5.53 7.61 9.44
N VAL A 143 -6.34 6.76 8.82
CA VAL A 143 -6.89 5.54 9.40
C VAL A 143 -6.43 4.40 8.51
N TYR A 144 -5.61 3.53 9.07
CA TYR A 144 -4.97 2.45 8.34
C TYR A 144 -5.63 1.13 8.68
N ASP A 145 -6.04 0.41 7.65
CA ASP A 145 -6.38 -1.00 7.71
C ASP A 145 -5.44 -1.71 6.74
N ILE A 146 -4.36 -2.27 7.29
CA ILE A 146 -3.26 -2.88 6.53
C ILE A 146 -3.38 -4.38 6.68
N LYS A 147 -3.38 -5.08 5.55
CA LYS A 147 -3.46 -6.53 5.49
C LYS A 147 -2.26 -7.17 6.20
N LYS A 148 -2.52 -8.25 6.93
CA LYS A 148 -1.55 -9.03 7.69
C LYS A 148 -0.36 -9.45 6.83
N LYS A 149 -0.54 -9.82 5.55
CA LYS A 149 0.59 -10.19 4.67
C LYS A 149 1.63 -9.08 4.45
N VAL A 150 1.25 -7.82 4.68
CA VAL A 150 2.18 -6.67 4.63
C VAL A 150 3.11 -6.63 5.85
N THR A 151 2.66 -7.19 6.99
CA THR A 151 3.37 -7.13 8.27
C THR A 151 3.93 -8.47 8.73
N ASP A 152 3.44 -9.58 8.18
CA ASP A 152 3.88 -10.94 8.52
C ASP A 152 4.69 -11.55 7.36
N PRO A 153 6.03 -11.65 7.48
CA PRO A 153 6.90 -12.15 6.41
C PRO A 153 6.72 -13.66 6.15
N ASN A 154 5.97 -14.38 6.99
CA ASN A 154 5.71 -15.81 6.80
C ASN A 154 4.53 -16.08 5.85
N ILE A 155 3.85 -15.04 5.39
CA ILE A 155 2.74 -15.18 4.45
C ILE A 155 3.31 -15.08 3.03
N GLU A 156 3.52 -16.24 2.42
CA GLU A 156 4.07 -16.35 1.07
C GLU A 156 3.08 -15.87 0.02
N ARG A 157 3.59 -15.10 -0.95
CA ARG A 157 2.81 -14.65 -2.11
C ARG A 157 2.66 -15.81 -3.10
N PRO A 158 1.43 -16.09 -3.60
CA PRO A 158 1.23 -17.01 -4.70
C PRO A 158 2.11 -16.66 -5.92
N THR A 159 2.50 -17.69 -6.66
CA THR A 159 3.26 -17.52 -7.89
C THR A 159 2.39 -16.91 -8.99
N GLU A 160 2.99 -16.34 -10.03
CA GLU A 160 2.24 -15.83 -11.19
C GLU A 160 1.39 -16.92 -11.85
N ARG A 161 1.89 -18.16 -11.92
CA ARG A 161 1.13 -19.31 -12.44
C ARG A 161 -0.09 -19.63 -11.58
N GLU A 162 0.04 -19.55 -10.26
CA GLU A 162 -1.08 -19.76 -9.34
C GLU A 162 -2.11 -18.64 -9.45
N PHE A 163 -1.67 -17.39 -9.63
CA PHE A 163 -2.58 -16.28 -9.91
C PHE A 163 -3.31 -16.46 -11.23
N GLU A 164 -2.63 -16.88 -12.30
CA GLU A 164 -3.25 -17.15 -13.61
C GLU A 164 -4.36 -18.22 -13.50
N ILE A 165 -4.07 -19.35 -12.83
CA ILE A 165 -5.05 -20.41 -12.57
C ILE A 165 -6.23 -19.88 -11.74
N TYR A 166 -5.95 -19.10 -10.69
CA TYR A 166 -6.98 -18.49 -9.86
C TYR A 166 -7.87 -17.53 -10.65
N ASP A 167 -7.30 -16.63 -11.44
CA ASP A 167 -8.04 -15.64 -12.21
C ASP A 167 -8.92 -16.32 -13.25
N ARG A 168 -8.40 -17.37 -13.91
CA ARG A 168 -9.17 -18.17 -14.85
C ARG A 168 -10.37 -18.84 -14.18
N CYS A 169 -10.15 -19.48 -13.03
CA CYS A 169 -11.21 -20.09 -12.24
C CYS A 169 -12.22 -19.05 -11.77
N SER A 170 -11.75 -17.92 -11.23
CA SER A 170 -12.57 -16.81 -10.74
C SER A 170 -13.43 -16.19 -11.84
N SER A 171 -12.90 -16.02 -13.05
CA SER A 171 -13.64 -15.51 -14.21
C SER A 171 -14.80 -16.44 -14.59
N LEU A 172 -14.54 -17.74 -14.68
CA LEU A 172 -15.57 -18.73 -15.02
C LEU A 172 -16.66 -18.82 -13.95
N LEU A 173 -16.27 -18.76 -12.67
CA LEU A 173 -17.20 -18.71 -11.55
C LEU A 173 -18.07 -17.45 -11.59
N TYR A 174 -17.45 -16.28 -11.83
CA TYR A 174 -18.18 -15.02 -11.94
C TYR A 174 -19.18 -15.04 -13.09
N GLU A 175 -18.77 -15.46 -14.29
CA GLU A 175 -19.66 -15.61 -15.44
C GLU A 175 -20.86 -16.52 -15.13
N TYR A 176 -20.62 -17.64 -14.44
CA TYR A 176 -21.69 -18.53 -14.03
C TYR A 176 -22.61 -17.89 -12.98
N HIS A 177 -22.06 -17.27 -11.93
CA HIS A 177 -22.85 -16.66 -10.86
C HIS A 177 -23.74 -15.52 -11.36
N MET A 178 -23.31 -14.79 -12.40
CA MET A 178 -24.11 -13.77 -13.08
C MET A 178 -25.35 -14.34 -13.82
N THR A 179 -25.40 -15.64 -14.05
CA THR A 179 -26.56 -16.33 -14.65
C THR A 179 -27.55 -16.87 -13.63
N LEU A 180 -27.21 -16.85 -12.34
CA LEU A 180 -28.05 -17.42 -11.30
C LEU A 180 -29.32 -16.58 -11.08
N PRO A 181 -30.47 -17.23 -10.80
CA PRO A 181 -31.69 -16.51 -10.45
C PRO A 181 -31.56 -15.83 -9.08
N ASP A 182 -32.35 -14.78 -8.87
CA ASP A 182 -32.45 -14.13 -7.56
C ASP A 182 -33.04 -15.11 -6.52
N VAL A 183 -32.21 -15.51 -5.56
CA VAL A 183 -32.57 -16.49 -4.52
C VAL A 183 -33.77 -16.05 -3.69
N SER A 184 -34.02 -14.74 -3.54
CA SER A 184 -35.17 -14.22 -2.79
C SER A 184 -36.52 -14.54 -3.44
N THR A 185 -36.52 -14.92 -4.72
CA THR A 185 -37.70 -15.28 -5.50
C THR A 185 -38.03 -16.78 -5.45
N LEU A 186 -37.14 -17.59 -4.87
CA LEU A 186 -37.24 -19.05 -4.87
C LEU A 186 -37.94 -19.59 -3.62
N SER A 187 -38.71 -20.66 -3.79
CA SER A 187 -39.14 -21.48 -2.66
C SER A 187 -37.96 -22.23 -2.04
N LYS A 188 -38.10 -22.69 -0.80
CA LYS A 188 -37.09 -23.52 -0.12
C LYS A 188 -36.65 -24.74 -0.93
N GLY A 189 -37.59 -25.38 -1.65
CA GLY A 189 -37.28 -26.55 -2.49
C GLY A 189 -36.39 -26.19 -3.68
N GLU A 190 -36.73 -25.09 -4.37
CA GLU A 190 -35.95 -24.56 -5.48
C GLU A 190 -34.58 -24.04 -5.03
N THR A 191 -34.47 -23.42 -3.84
CA THR A 191 -33.18 -23.01 -3.28
C THR A 191 -32.25 -24.20 -3.06
N VAL A 192 -32.78 -25.33 -2.55
CA VAL A 192 -31.99 -26.54 -2.33
C VAL A 192 -31.53 -27.14 -3.66
N GLU A 193 -32.38 -27.14 -4.68
CA GLU A 193 -31.99 -27.64 -6.00
C GLU A 193 -30.94 -26.75 -6.66
N LEU A 194 -31.13 -25.44 -6.62
CA LEU A 194 -30.14 -24.48 -7.10
C LEU A 194 -28.79 -24.66 -6.42
N ALA A 195 -28.76 -24.88 -5.10
CA ALA A 195 -27.53 -25.13 -4.38
C ALA A 195 -26.79 -26.39 -4.88
N ARG A 196 -27.52 -27.45 -5.23
CA ARG A 196 -26.91 -28.67 -5.82
C ARG A 196 -26.36 -28.40 -7.21
N GLU A 197 -27.10 -27.65 -8.03
CA GLU A 197 -26.65 -27.25 -9.37
C GLU A 197 -25.39 -26.40 -9.32
N ILE A 198 -25.33 -25.44 -8.39
CA ILE A 198 -24.15 -24.61 -8.14
C ILE A 198 -22.95 -25.48 -7.81
N VAL A 199 -23.04 -26.36 -6.81
CA VAL A 199 -21.93 -27.24 -6.43
C VAL A 199 -21.45 -28.08 -7.62
N LYS A 200 -22.37 -28.69 -8.37
CA LYS A 200 -22.02 -29.49 -9.55
C LYS A 200 -21.34 -28.65 -10.64
N ARG A 201 -21.78 -27.40 -10.83
CA ARG A 201 -21.20 -26.50 -11.83
C ARG A 201 -19.82 -26.02 -11.41
N GLU A 202 -19.63 -25.67 -10.14
CA GLU A 202 -18.34 -25.26 -9.58
C GLU A 202 -17.31 -26.40 -9.68
N GLU A 203 -17.70 -27.65 -9.38
CA GLU A 203 -16.85 -28.83 -9.63
C GLU A 203 -16.51 -29.00 -11.11
N GLY A 204 -17.48 -28.74 -12.01
CA GLY A 204 -17.26 -28.78 -13.46
C GLY A 204 -16.26 -27.72 -13.93
N ILE A 205 -16.33 -26.51 -13.38
CA ILE A 205 -15.37 -25.43 -13.65
C ILE A 205 -13.97 -25.82 -13.17
N ALA A 206 -13.85 -26.38 -11.98
CA ALA A 206 -12.56 -26.84 -11.46
C ALA A 206 -11.93 -27.94 -12.35
N LYS A 207 -12.75 -28.88 -12.87
CA LYS A 207 -12.31 -29.88 -13.86
C LYS A 207 -11.85 -29.26 -15.17
N GLN A 208 -12.61 -28.30 -15.70
CA GLN A 208 -12.24 -27.60 -16.93
C GLN A 208 -10.89 -26.89 -16.78
N VAL A 209 -10.67 -26.18 -15.67
CA VAL A 209 -9.40 -25.49 -15.40
C VAL A 209 -8.26 -26.50 -15.18
N ALA A 210 -8.52 -27.61 -14.50
CA ALA A 210 -7.54 -28.68 -14.31
C ALA A 210 -7.02 -29.24 -15.65
N GLU A 211 -7.93 -29.49 -16.60
CA GLU A 211 -7.59 -29.90 -17.96
C GLU A 211 -6.84 -28.81 -18.74
N GLU A 212 -7.23 -27.54 -18.60
CA GLU A 212 -6.60 -26.40 -19.30
C GLU A 212 -5.14 -26.18 -18.88
N TYR A 213 -4.80 -26.44 -17.61
CA TYR A 213 -3.47 -26.16 -17.03
C TYR A 213 -2.61 -27.41 -16.78
N ASP A 214 -3.11 -28.60 -17.17
CA ASP A 214 -2.47 -29.90 -16.95
C ASP A 214 -2.11 -30.14 -15.46
N ILE A 215 -3.11 -29.96 -14.60
CA ILE A 215 -3.02 -30.20 -13.14
C ILE A 215 -4.25 -30.98 -12.66
N THR A 216 -4.24 -31.42 -11.40
CA THR A 216 -5.39 -32.07 -10.78
C THR A 216 -6.46 -31.07 -10.34
N VAL A 217 -7.70 -31.53 -10.19
CA VAL A 217 -8.79 -30.74 -9.62
C VAL A 217 -8.45 -30.30 -8.19
N GLU A 218 -7.83 -31.18 -7.42
CA GLU A 218 -7.36 -30.92 -6.06
C GLU A 218 -6.34 -29.77 -6.02
N GLU A 219 -5.45 -29.70 -7.01
CA GLU A 219 -4.50 -28.58 -7.14
C GLU A 219 -5.21 -27.27 -7.49
N VAL A 220 -6.18 -27.27 -8.42
CA VAL A 220 -6.98 -26.06 -8.73
C VAL A 220 -7.69 -25.53 -7.48
N LEU A 221 -8.36 -26.42 -6.74
CA LEU A 221 -9.09 -26.03 -5.52
C LEU A 221 -8.15 -25.53 -4.43
N LYS A 222 -6.97 -26.15 -4.29
CA LYS A 222 -5.93 -25.69 -3.37
C LYS A 222 -5.46 -24.28 -3.75
N ILE A 223 -5.09 -24.07 -5.02
CA ILE A 223 -4.62 -22.77 -5.52
C ILE A 223 -5.67 -21.70 -5.31
N TYR A 224 -6.92 -21.98 -5.69
CA TYR A 224 -8.02 -21.03 -5.53
C TYR A 224 -8.18 -20.60 -4.06
N ARG A 225 -8.22 -21.57 -3.15
CA ARG A 225 -8.32 -21.30 -1.70
C ARG A 225 -7.11 -20.52 -1.20
N ASP A 226 -5.90 -20.92 -1.55
CA ASP A 226 -4.67 -20.32 -1.04
C ASP A 226 -4.54 -18.86 -1.52
N VAL A 227 -4.90 -18.56 -2.78
CA VAL A 227 -4.95 -17.18 -3.30
C VAL A 227 -6.02 -16.34 -2.59
N VAL A 228 -7.24 -16.88 -2.39
CA VAL A 228 -8.30 -16.17 -1.65
C VAL A 228 -7.87 -15.86 -0.21
N LEU A 229 -7.29 -16.84 0.49
CA LEU A 229 -6.78 -16.63 1.85
C LEU A 229 -5.67 -15.59 1.87
N TRP A 230 -4.74 -15.65 0.93
CA TRP A 230 -3.66 -14.69 0.83
C TRP A 230 -4.16 -13.26 0.53
N GLN A 231 -5.19 -13.08 -0.29
CA GLN A 231 -5.80 -11.77 -0.52
C GLN A 231 -6.53 -11.24 0.72
N LEU A 232 -7.04 -12.13 1.58
CA LEU A 232 -7.73 -11.77 2.81
C LEU A 232 -6.78 -11.44 3.97
N TYR A 233 -5.61 -12.07 4.00
CA TYR A 233 -4.58 -11.88 5.04
C TYR A 233 -4.00 -10.50 5.00
#